data_AF-A0A3A8GMV5-F1
#
_entry.id   AF-A0A3A8GMV5-F1
#
_cell.length_a   1.000
_cell.length_b   1.000
_cell.length_c   1.000
_cell.angle_alpha   90.00
_cell.angle_beta   90.00
_cell.angle_gamma   90.00
#
_symmetry.space_group_name_H-M   'P 1'
#
loop_
_entity.id
_entity.type
_entity.pdbx_description
1 polymer ?
#
loop_
_entity_poly.entity_id
_entity_poly.type
_entity_poly.pdbx_seq_one_letter_code
_entity_poly.pdbx_strand_id
1 'polypeptide(L)'
;MRREVEQNRDASLLHAIHKILLKDWDPLGIGSRPAMRDEYDEFLPKIFMLIKSEVSESEIFEYLWRLETVVMEKRGNKAHTARIASLLKHIKIDP
;
A
#
# COMPACT_ATOMS: atom_id res chain seq x y z
N MET A 1 6.61 -21.65 16.59
CA MET A 1 5.14 -21.76 16.37
C MET A 1 4.41 -20.41 16.39
N ARG A 2 4.14 -19.72 17.52
CA ARG A 2 3.38 -18.43 17.48
C ARG A 2 4.08 -17.30 16.69
N ARG A 3 5.36 -17.03 16.98
CA ARG A 3 6.16 -16.02 16.25
C ARG A 3 6.32 -16.30 14.76
N GLU A 4 6.35 -17.57 14.38
CA GLU A 4 6.54 -18.03 13.00
C GLU A 4 5.27 -17.83 12.16
N VAL A 5 4.09 -18.06 12.76
CA VAL A 5 2.80 -17.74 12.15
C VAL A 5 2.60 -16.23 12.00
N GLU A 6 3.01 -15.43 13.00
CA GLU A 6 2.95 -13.96 12.93
C GLU A 6 3.87 -13.41 11.81
N GLN A 7 5.10 -13.92 11.70
CA GLN A 7 6.03 -13.54 10.62
C GLN A 7 5.48 -13.89 9.23
N ASN A 8 4.84 -15.07 9.07
CA ASN A 8 4.19 -15.45 7.82
C ASN A 8 3.01 -14.54 7.46
N ARG A 9 2.23 -14.09 8.45
CA ARG A 9 1.14 -13.14 8.24
C ARG A 9 1.64 -11.74 7.89
N ASP A 10 2.68 -11.27 8.55
CA ASP A 10 3.27 -9.96 8.28
C ASP A 10 3.90 -9.93 6.87
N ALA A 11 4.59 -11.00 6.45
CA ALA A 11 5.10 -11.14 5.09
C ALA A 11 3.97 -11.18 4.04
N SER A 12 2.89 -11.92 4.32
CA SER A 12 1.72 -11.98 3.44
C SER A 12 1.01 -10.63 3.33
N LEU A 13 0.95 -9.88 4.43
CA LEU A 13 0.40 -8.52 4.44
C LEU A 13 1.26 -7.56 3.61
N LEU A 14 2.59 -7.58 3.78
CA LEU A 14 3.50 -6.78 2.95
C LEU A 14 3.34 -7.11 1.46
N HIS A 15 3.27 -8.40 1.12
CA HIS A 15 3.04 -8.83 -0.26
C HIS A 15 1.70 -8.34 -0.82
N ALA A 16 0.63 -8.40 -0.03
CA ALA A 16 -0.69 -7.94 -0.44
C ALA A 16 -0.73 -6.42 -0.64
N ILE A 17 -0.09 -5.65 0.25
CA ILE A 17 0.07 -4.20 0.11
C ILE A 17 0.81 -3.88 -1.19
N HIS A 18 1.98 -4.51 -1.41
CA HIS A 18 2.79 -4.27 -2.61
C HIS A 18 2.01 -4.55 -3.90
N LYS A 19 1.25 -5.64 -3.92
CA LYS A 19 0.38 -5.99 -5.04
C LYS A 19 -0.69 -4.93 -5.32
N ILE A 20 -1.33 -4.38 -4.28
CA ILE A 20 -2.31 -3.30 -4.42
C ILE A 20 -1.64 -2.03 -4.98
N LEU A 21 -0.46 -1.65 -4.48
CA LEU A 21 0.24 -0.47 -4.98
C LEU A 21 0.60 -0.61 -6.47
N LEU A 22 1.12 -1.77 -6.88
CA LEU A 22 1.54 -2.03 -8.26
C LEU A 22 0.38 -2.24 -9.24
N LYS A 23 -0.74 -2.84 -8.81
CA LYS A 23 -1.81 -3.24 -9.73
C LYS A 23 -3.00 -2.31 -9.73
N ASP A 24 -3.33 -1.76 -8.57
CA ASP A 24 -4.55 -1.00 -8.37
C ASP A 24 -4.26 0.49 -8.27
N TRP A 25 -3.25 0.92 -7.51
CA TRP A 25 -2.98 2.35 -7.28
C TRP A 25 -2.12 3.01 -8.37
N ASP A 26 -0.94 2.44 -8.63
CA ASP A 26 0.08 2.78 -9.62
C ASP A 26 -0.02 4.17 -10.31
N PRO A 27 0.22 5.29 -9.61
CA PRO A 27 0.18 6.62 -10.23
C PRO A 27 1.31 6.86 -11.25
N LEU A 28 2.35 6.01 -11.24
CA LEU A 28 3.50 6.10 -12.13
C LEU A 28 3.32 5.25 -13.40
N GLY A 29 2.36 4.33 -13.44
CA GLY A 29 2.15 3.40 -14.55
C GLY A 29 3.28 2.36 -14.67
N ILE A 30 3.94 2.01 -13.58
CA ILE A 30 5.12 1.13 -13.53
C ILE A 30 4.79 -0.32 -13.22
N GLY A 31 3.55 -0.66 -12.86
CA GLY A 31 3.12 -2.03 -12.55
C GLY A 31 3.36 -3.03 -13.69
N SER A 32 3.38 -2.55 -14.92
CA SER A 32 3.69 -3.33 -16.12
C SER A 32 5.19 -3.47 -16.44
N ARG A 33 6.07 -2.79 -15.69
CA ARG A 33 7.52 -2.71 -15.92
C ARG A 33 8.29 -3.48 -14.85
N PRO A 34 8.77 -4.71 -15.13
CA PRO A 34 9.45 -5.54 -14.14
C PRO A 34 10.65 -4.87 -13.46
N ALA A 35 11.38 -4.02 -14.18
CA ALA A 35 12.57 -3.32 -13.70
C ALA A 35 12.29 -2.14 -12.76
N MET A 36 11.03 -1.79 -12.51
CA MET A 36 10.62 -0.65 -11.67
C MET A 36 9.68 -1.08 -10.54
N ARG A 37 9.64 -2.36 -10.19
CA ARG A 37 8.71 -2.87 -9.17
C ARG A 37 9.10 -2.47 -7.74
N ASP A 38 10.37 -2.17 -7.54
CA ASP A 38 10.99 -1.77 -6.27
C ASP A 38 10.77 -0.28 -5.92
N GLU A 39 10.33 0.54 -6.87
CA GLU A 39 10.00 1.96 -6.66
C GLU A 39 8.94 2.19 -5.56
N TYR A 40 8.13 1.19 -5.24
CA TYR A 40 7.14 1.27 -4.15
C TYR A 40 7.60 0.62 -2.84
N ASP A 41 8.76 -0.03 -2.83
CA ASP A 41 9.25 -0.78 -1.67
C ASP A 41 9.53 0.13 -0.48
N GLU A 42 9.99 1.37 -0.73
CA GLU A 42 10.25 2.36 0.33
C GLU A 42 8.99 2.79 1.10
N PHE A 43 7.80 2.64 0.51
CA PHE A 43 6.53 3.01 1.14
C PHE A 43 5.92 1.85 1.95
N LEU A 44 6.30 0.60 1.65
CA LEU A 44 5.72 -0.60 2.26
C LEU A 44 5.81 -0.58 3.79
N PRO A 45 6.95 -0.26 4.43
CA PRO A 45 7.04 -0.30 5.89
C PRO A 45 6.05 0.65 6.57
N LYS A 46 5.86 1.86 6.01
CA LYS A 46 4.97 2.85 6.61
C LYS A 46 3.50 2.47 6.42
N ILE A 47 3.11 1.99 5.24
CA ILE A 47 1.74 1.55 4.97
C ILE A 47 1.39 0.33 5.82
N PHE A 48 2.32 -0.62 5.92
CA PHE A 48 2.20 -1.78 6.80
C PHE A 48 1.95 -1.36 8.26
N MET A 49 2.72 -0.41 8.78
CA MET A 49 2.50 0.12 10.13
C MET A 49 1.13 0.77 10.29
N LEU A 50 0.68 1.58 9.33
CA LEU A 50 -0.64 2.21 9.39
C LEU A 50 -1.76 1.16 9.50
N ILE A 51 -1.69 0.10 8.68
CA ILE A 51 -2.67 -1.00 8.72
C ILE A 51 -2.62 -1.73 10.06
N LYS A 52 -1.42 -2.08 10.55
CA LYS A 52 -1.24 -2.78 11.84
C LYS A 52 -1.67 -1.96 13.05
N SER A 53 -1.56 -0.64 12.97
CA SER A 53 -2.01 0.29 14.01
C SER A 53 -3.51 0.60 13.94
N GLU A 54 -4.25 -0.06 13.04
CA GLU A 54 -5.70 0.07 12.87
C GLU A 54 -6.19 1.51 12.64
N VAL A 55 -5.34 2.39 12.07
CA VAL A 55 -5.66 3.80 11.82
C VAL A 55 -6.87 3.96 10.90
N SER A 56 -7.48 5.14 10.88
CA SER A 56 -8.65 5.42 10.04
C SER A 56 -8.34 5.33 8.54
N GLU A 57 -9.36 5.07 7.72
CA GLU A 57 -9.23 5.11 6.25
C GLU A 57 -8.69 6.47 5.77
N SER A 58 -9.13 7.56 6.41
CA SER A 58 -8.65 8.91 6.11
C SER A 58 -7.15 9.07 6.35
N GLU A 59 -6.58 8.49 7.40
CA GLU A 59 -5.14 8.55 7.66
C GLU A 59 -4.33 7.79 6.61
N ILE A 60 -4.84 6.66 6.13
CA ILE A 60 -4.23 5.93 5.01
C ILE A 60 -4.32 6.77 3.73
N PHE A 61 -5.48 7.37 3.45
CA PHE A 61 -5.69 8.26 2.31
C PHE A 61 -4.71 9.43 2.31
N GLU A 62 -4.58 10.16 3.41
CA GLU A 62 -3.70 11.33 3.49
C GLU A 62 -2.24 10.95 3.24
N TYR A 63 -1.82 9.78 3.73
CA TYR A 63 -0.48 9.28 3.45
C TYR A 63 -0.27 8.98 1.96
N LEU A 64 -1.17 8.22 1.32
CA LEU A 64 -1.09 7.92 -0.11
C LEU A 64 -1.21 9.19 -0.97
N TRP A 65 -2.07 10.12 -0.58
CA TRP A 65 -2.27 11.38 -1.28
C TRP A 65 -0.99 12.22 -1.30
N ARG A 66 -0.28 12.29 -0.16
CA ARG A 66 1.04 12.92 -0.09
C ARG A 66 2.05 12.22 -0.99
N LEU A 67 2.08 10.89 -1.00
CA LEU A 67 3.01 10.16 -1.89
C LEU A 67 2.73 10.50 -3.36
N GLU A 68 1.48 10.42 -3.79
CA GLU A 68 1.09 10.69 -5.18
C GLU A 68 1.39 12.14 -5.60
N THR A 69 1.06 13.12 -4.75
CA THR A 69 1.11 14.54 -5.14
C THR A 69 2.42 15.24 -4.82
N VAL A 70 3.10 14.85 -3.74
CA VAL A 70 4.33 15.50 -3.27
C VAL A 70 5.56 14.69 -3.63
N VAL A 71 5.55 13.37 -3.42
CA VAL A 71 6.73 12.53 -3.66
C VAL A 71 6.85 12.18 -5.15
N MET A 72 5.76 11.78 -5.78
CA MET A 72 5.72 11.40 -7.20
C MET A 72 5.40 12.58 -8.12
N GLU A 73 5.14 13.76 -7.55
CA GLU A 73 4.83 15.02 -8.24
C GLU A 73 3.71 14.89 -9.28
N LYS A 74 2.71 14.03 -9.03
CA LYS A 74 1.54 13.89 -9.89
C LYS A 74 0.48 14.91 -9.49
N ARG A 75 -0.41 15.21 -10.44
CA ARG A 75 -1.62 16.01 -10.16
C ARG A 75 -2.53 15.36 -9.11
N GLY A 76 -2.44 14.04 -8.96
CA GLY A 76 -3.24 13.25 -8.05
C GLY A 76 -4.62 12.88 -8.61
N ASN A 77 -5.08 11.67 -8.32
CA ASN A 77 -6.45 11.23 -8.56
C ASN A 77 -7.14 10.93 -7.22
N LYS A 78 -7.77 11.94 -6.62
CA LYS A 78 -8.33 11.86 -5.27
C LYS A 78 -9.34 10.73 -5.10
N ALA A 79 -10.26 10.58 -6.05
CA ALA A 79 -11.28 9.53 -6.01
C ALA A 79 -10.63 8.14 -6.11
N HIS A 80 -9.60 8.00 -6.97
CA HIS A 80 -8.87 6.75 -7.07
C HIS A 80 -8.13 6.41 -5.78
N THR A 81 -7.34 7.36 -5.26
CA THR A 81 -6.53 7.18 -4.05
C THR A 81 -7.39 6.92 -2.81
N ALA A 82 -8.59 7.52 -2.73
CA ALA A 82 -9.56 7.18 -1.69
C ALA A 82 -10.03 5.72 -1.77
N ARG A 83 -10.34 5.21 -2.97
CA ARG A 83 -10.70 3.78 -3.14
C ARG A 83 -9.55 2.86 -2.72
N ILE A 84 -8.31 3.22 -3.03
CA ILE A 84 -7.13 2.44 -2.62
C ILE A 84 -6.95 2.44 -1.11
N ALA A 85 -7.13 3.60 -0.45
CA ALA A 85 -7.09 3.67 1.00
C ALA A 85 -8.13 2.74 1.65
N SER A 86 -9.35 2.71 1.11
CA SER A 86 -10.41 1.79 1.56
C SER A 86 -10.05 0.31 1.33
N LEU A 87 -9.45 0.00 0.17
CA LEU A 87 -8.99 -1.36 -0.15
C LEU A 87 -7.90 -1.84 0.83
N LEU A 88 -6.94 -0.98 1.14
CA LEU A 88 -5.87 -1.27 2.10
C LEU A 88 -6.42 -1.42 3.52
N LYS A 89 -7.39 -0.59 3.93
CA LYS A 89 -8.02 -0.67 5.26
C LYS A 89 -8.72 -2.01 5.48
N HIS A 90 -9.37 -2.53 4.43
CA HIS A 90 -10.14 -3.77 4.48
C HIS A 90 -9.38 -4.98 3.92
N ILE A 91 -8.05 -4.89 3.82
CA ILE A 91 -7.24 -5.96 3.28
C ILE A 91 -7.43 -7.24 4.11
N LYS A 92 -7.75 -8.34 3.44
CA LYS A 92 -7.88 -9.66 4.06
C LYS A 92 -6.68 -10.49 3.63
N ILE A 93 -5.97 -11.04 4.61
CA ILE A 93 -4.92 -12.02 4.35
C ILE A 93 -5.58 -13.38 4.55
N ASP A 94 -5.72 -14.13 3.46
CA ASP A 94 -6.22 -15.50 3.55
C ASP A 94 -5.25 -16.33 4.41
N PRO A 95 -5.76 -17.19 5.31
CA PRO A 95 -4.98 -17.91 6.29
C PRO A 95 -4.07 -19.00 5.70
#